data_AF-A0A1Z1WRM4-F1
#
_entry.id   AF-A0A1Z1WRM4-F1
#
_cell.length_a   1.000
_cell.length_b   1.000
_cell.length_c   1.000
_cell.angle_alpha   90.00
_cell.angle_beta   90.00
_cell.angle_gamma   90.00
#
_symmetry.space_group_name_H-M   'P 1'
#
loop_
_entity.id
_entity.type
_entity.pdbx_description
1 polymer ?
#
loop_
_entity_poly.entity_id
_entity_poly.type
_entity_poly.pdbx_seq_one_letter_code
_entity_poly.pdbx_strand_id
1 'polypeptide(L)'
;MIYHHSRRVYFFGALQGRNRGLSFDPELLYVAAMFHDVGLGEGARRSGRRFEVDGAEEAKRFLRGHGLPEDSVRRVWTAIALHTTPGIPEFMEPEVALVTAGVEYDVLGIGYDDIPAADRAAIVALHPRPDFKRRILDAFPKASAPSRRRRSATSRRTSWRPTSPGSSGVTSCGPSWTRHGGVAARGGPTASGGPVAPGGAATSSSSSPSTACSSST
;
A
#
# COMPACT_ATOMS: atom_id res chain seq x y z
N MET A 1 -0.27 15.58 -24.32
CA MET A 1 0.21 14.20 -24.05
C MET A 1 -0.14 13.78 -22.64
N ILE A 2 0.47 14.38 -21.61
CA ILE A 2 0.23 14.05 -20.19
C ILE A 2 -1.26 14.08 -19.86
N TYR A 3 -1.99 15.12 -20.29
CA TYR A 3 -3.45 15.16 -20.13
C TYR A 3 -4.18 13.92 -20.65
N HIS A 4 -3.90 13.47 -21.88
CA HIS A 4 -4.54 12.26 -22.43
C HIS A 4 -4.08 11.00 -21.69
N HIS A 5 -2.82 10.93 -21.27
CA HIS A 5 -2.32 9.83 -20.44
C HIS A 5 -3.08 9.75 -19.10
N SER A 6 -3.13 10.84 -18.34
CA SER A 6 -3.88 10.95 -17.09
C SER A 6 -5.34 10.54 -17.23
N ARG A 7 -6.00 10.97 -18.31
CA ARG A 7 -7.38 10.58 -18.58
C ARG A 7 -7.51 9.08 -18.87
N ARG A 8 -6.59 8.48 -19.63
CA ARG A 8 -6.56 7.03 -19.87
C ARG A 8 -6.26 6.25 -18.60
N VAL A 9 -5.30 6.70 -17.78
CA VAL A 9 -4.98 6.12 -16.46
C VAL A 9 -6.23 6.05 -15.58
N TYR A 10 -7.01 7.14 -15.52
CA TYR A 10 -8.28 7.13 -14.79
C TYR A 10 -9.24 6.05 -15.30
N PHE A 11 -9.50 6.01 -16.61
CA PHE A 11 -10.48 5.07 -17.16
C PHE A 11 -10.03 3.61 -17.03
N PHE A 12 -8.77 3.31 -17.34
CA PHE A 12 -8.25 1.96 -17.20
C PHE A 12 -8.18 1.52 -15.73
N GLY A 13 -7.76 2.40 -14.82
CA GLY A 13 -7.82 2.15 -13.38
C GLY A 13 -9.24 1.89 -12.89
N ALA A 14 -10.22 2.70 -13.31
CA ALA A 14 -11.62 2.51 -12.92
C ALA A 14 -12.20 1.17 -13.43
N LEU A 15 -11.89 0.78 -14.68
CA LEU A 15 -12.31 -0.51 -15.24
C LEU A 15 -11.65 -1.68 -14.53
N GLN A 16 -10.36 -1.58 -14.21
CA GLN A 16 -9.65 -2.57 -13.39
C GLN A 16 -10.26 -2.70 -11.98
N GLY A 17 -10.64 -1.58 -11.36
CA GLY A 17 -11.36 -1.58 -10.08
C GLY A 17 -12.68 -2.34 -10.15
N ARG A 18 -13.46 -2.11 -11.21
CA ARG A 18 -14.71 -2.85 -11.46
C ARG A 18 -14.47 -4.35 -11.64
N ASN A 19 -13.48 -4.73 -12.44
CA ASN A 19 -13.14 -6.14 -12.69
C ASN A 19 -12.69 -6.87 -11.43
N ARG A 20 -12.00 -6.17 -10.52
CA ARG A 20 -11.48 -6.71 -9.25
C ARG A 20 -12.49 -6.61 -8.10
N GLY A 21 -13.68 -6.04 -8.34
CA GLY A 21 -14.69 -5.83 -7.29
C GLY A 21 -14.26 -4.84 -6.20
N LEU A 22 -13.36 -3.89 -6.51
CA LEU A 22 -12.88 -2.90 -5.56
C LEU A 22 -13.85 -1.73 -5.45
N SER A 23 -14.21 -1.36 -4.22
CA SER A 23 -14.96 -0.13 -3.94
C SER A 23 -13.98 1.02 -3.74
N PHE A 24 -14.06 2.05 -4.58
CA PHE A 24 -13.19 3.24 -4.53
C PHE A 24 -14.00 4.51 -4.73
N ASP A 25 -13.47 5.63 -4.27
CA ASP A 25 -14.01 6.96 -4.56
C ASP A 25 -13.58 7.40 -5.98
N PRO A 26 -14.51 7.54 -6.94
CA PRO A 26 -14.17 7.89 -8.32
C PRO A 26 -13.61 9.31 -8.47
N GLU A 27 -13.94 10.24 -7.57
CA GLU A 27 -13.39 11.60 -7.60
C GLU A 27 -11.94 11.60 -7.13
N LEU A 28 -11.61 10.86 -6.06
CA LEU A 28 -10.24 10.74 -5.59
C LEU A 28 -9.34 10.02 -6.60
N LEU A 29 -9.83 8.93 -7.22
CA LEU A 29 -9.12 8.27 -8.31
C LEU A 29 -8.89 9.25 -9.48
N TYR A 30 -9.92 10.04 -9.83
CA TYR A 30 -9.81 11.02 -10.91
C TYR A 30 -8.76 12.09 -10.59
N VAL A 31 -8.81 12.72 -9.41
CA VAL A 31 -7.82 13.72 -9.01
C VAL A 31 -6.42 13.13 -8.99
N ALA A 32 -6.23 11.95 -8.40
CA ALA A 32 -4.93 11.30 -8.34
C ALA A 32 -4.38 11.03 -9.76
N ALA A 33 -5.19 10.48 -10.66
CA ALA A 33 -4.82 10.25 -12.05
C ALA A 33 -4.51 11.55 -12.80
N MET A 34 -5.21 12.65 -12.53
CA MET A 34 -4.95 13.94 -13.19
C MET A 34 -3.66 14.62 -12.70
N PHE A 35 -3.24 14.37 -11.47
CA PHE A 35 -2.07 15.02 -10.87
C PHE A 35 -0.78 14.16 -10.91
N HIS A 36 -0.86 12.86 -11.20
CA HIS A 36 0.29 11.95 -11.00
C HIS A 36 1.58 12.38 -11.71
N ASP A 37 1.45 12.99 -12.90
CA ASP A 37 2.55 13.42 -13.75
C ASP A 37 2.77 14.94 -13.77
N VAL A 38 2.03 15.72 -12.96
CA VAL A 38 2.20 17.19 -12.91
C VAL A 38 3.62 17.59 -12.50
N GLY A 39 4.26 16.76 -11.68
CA GLY A 39 5.66 16.93 -11.27
C GLY A 39 6.68 16.85 -12.42
N LEU A 40 6.31 16.40 -13.62
CA LEU A 40 7.20 16.39 -14.79
C LEU A 40 7.39 17.79 -15.41
N GLY A 41 6.50 18.73 -15.08
CA GLY A 41 6.54 20.11 -15.58
C GLY A 41 7.76 20.91 -15.13
N GLU A 42 8.14 21.92 -15.90
CA GLU A 42 9.36 22.73 -15.66
C GLU A 42 9.40 23.38 -14.26
N GLY A 43 8.22 23.76 -13.73
CA GLY A 43 8.11 24.35 -12.41
C GLY A 43 8.56 23.43 -11.28
N ALA A 44 8.21 22.13 -11.36
CA ALA A 44 8.50 21.12 -10.36
C ALA A 44 9.97 20.70 -10.33
N ARG A 45 10.65 20.68 -11.49
CA ARG A 45 12.09 20.34 -11.61
C ARG A 45 13.02 21.18 -10.74
N ARG A 46 12.58 22.36 -10.30
CA ARG A 46 13.35 23.28 -9.44
C ARG A 46 13.37 22.86 -7.96
N SER A 47 12.48 21.97 -7.52
CA SER A 47 12.37 21.55 -6.13
C SER A 47 13.55 20.67 -5.67
N GLY A 48 14.18 19.96 -6.61
CA GLY A 48 15.12 18.89 -6.30
C GLY A 48 14.46 17.67 -5.63
N ARG A 49 13.15 17.47 -5.75
CA ARG A 49 12.47 16.24 -5.33
C ARG A 49 12.27 15.33 -6.54
N ARG A 50 11.88 14.10 -6.25
CA ARG A 50 11.29 13.19 -7.24
C ARG A 50 10.00 13.81 -7.80
N PHE A 51 9.75 13.65 -9.09
CA PHE A 51 8.57 14.24 -9.74
C PHE A 51 7.26 13.70 -9.13
N GLU A 52 7.24 12.44 -8.70
CA GLU A 52 6.10 11.82 -8.04
C GLU A 52 5.76 12.58 -6.75
N VAL A 53 6.78 12.99 -5.99
CA VAL A 53 6.59 13.77 -4.76
C VAL A 53 6.12 15.19 -5.07
N ASP A 54 6.63 15.82 -6.13
CA ASP A 54 6.15 17.15 -6.54
C ASP A 54 4.69 17.12 -7.00
N GLY A 55 4.29 16.11 -7.77
CA GLY A 55 2.89 15.91 -8.17
C GLY A 55 1.98 15.67 -6.96
N ALA A 56 2.44 14.86 -6.00
CA ALA A 56 1.69 14.56 -4.78
C ALA A 56 1.49 15.81 -3.90
N GLU A 57 2.52 16.65 -3.72
CA GLU A 57 2.38 17.91 -2.96
C GLU A 57 1.44 18.91 -3.65
N GLU A 58 1.45 18.97 -4.97
CA GLU A 58 0.54 19.85 -5.72
C GLU A 58 -0.92 19.38 -5.61
N ALA A 59 -1.17 18.07 -5.69
CA ALA A 59 -2.50 17.51 -5.45
C ALA A 59 -2.98 17.75 -4.02
N LYS A 60 -2.11 17.61 -3.03
CA LYS A 60 -2.41 17.90 -1.63
C LYS A 60 -2.77 19.36 -1.40
N ARG A 61 -2.02 20.29 -2.01
CA ARG A 61 -2.32 21.72 -1.97
C ARG A 61 -3.70 22.01 -2.58
N PHE A 62 -3.98 21.42 -3.74
CA PHE A 62 -5.27 21.53 -4.42
C PHE A 62 -6.42 21.03 -3.54
N LEU A 63 -6.35 19.79 -3.05
CA LEU A 63 -7.42 19.17 -2.26
C LEU A 63 -7.69 19.89 -0.93
N ARG A 64 -6.64 20.32 -0.23
CA ARG A 64 -6.79 21.14 0.98
C ARG A 64 -7.43 22.49 0.69
N GLY A 65 -7.08 23.12 -0.43
CA GLY A 65 -7.73 24.35 -0.90
C GLY A 65 -9.23 24.19 -1.17
N HIS A 66 -9.66 22.96 -1.48
CA HIS A 66 -11.06 22.59 -1.66
C HIS A 66 -11.73 22.01 -0.39
N GLY A 67 -11.04 22.01 0.75
CA GLY A 67 -11.61 21.58 2.04
C GLY A 67 -11.86 20.07 2.15
N LEU A 68 -11.17 19.24 1.37
CA LEU A 68 -11.31 17.79 1.48
C LEU A 68 -10.72 17.25 2.80
N PRO A 69 -11.29 16.16 3.35
CA PRO A 69 -10.77 15.53 4.57
C PRO A 69 -9.30 15.11 4.42
N GLU A 70 -8.53 15.20 5.50
CA GLU A 70 -7.11 14.85 5.49
C GLU A 70 -6.83 13.41 5.08
N ASP A 71 -7.76 12.48 5.34
CA ASP A 71 -7.61 11.11 4.87
C ASP A 71 -7.72 11.00 3.34
N SER A 72 -8.64 11.73 2.70
CA SER A 72 -8.73 11.82 1.24
C SER A 72 -7.46 12.43 0.64
N VAL A 73 -6.95 13.50 1.27
CA VAL A 73 -5.67 14.13 0.90
C VAL A 73 -4.51 13.13 0.99
N ARG A 74 -4.42 12.36 2.08
CA ARG A 74 -3.40 11.33 2.30
C ARG A 74 -3.48 10.23 1.25
N ARG A 75 -4.68 9.73 0.91
CA ARG A 75 -4.86 8.67 -0.10
C ARG A 75 -4.41 9.14 -1.47
N VAL A 76 -4.85 10.33 -1.92
CA VAL A 76 -4.44 10.89 -3.21
C VAL A 76 -2.94 11.17 -3.25
N TRP A 77 -2.37 11.74 -2.19
CA TRP A 77 -0.93 11.96 -2.10
C TRP A 77 -0.17 10.64 -2.21
N THR A 78 -0.60 9.60 -1.50
CA THR A 78 0.04 8.27 -1.51
C THR A 78 -0.06 7.61 -2.89
N ALA A 79 -1.24 7.66 -3.52
CA ALA A 79 -1.47 7.14 -4.86
C ALA A 79 -0.51 7.75 -5.88
N ILE A 80 -0.33 9.08 -5.82
CA ILE A 80 0.61 9.78 -6.69
C ILE A 80 2.07 9.48 -6.32
N ALA A 81 2.43 9.45 -5.04
CA ALA A 81 3.82 9.22 -4.64
C ALA A 81 4.35 7.83 -5.04
N LEU A 82 3.46 6.84 -5.14
CA LEU A 82 3.80 5.44 -5.40
C LEU A 82 3.45 4.94 -6.81
N HIS A 83 2.90 5.78 -7.70
CA HIS A 83 2.41 5.33 -9.02
C HIS A 83 3.49 4.73 -9.95
N THR A 84 4.77 4.96 -9.66
CA THR A 84 5.92 4.37 -10.37
C THR A 84 6.62 3.24 -9.60
N THR A 85 6.01 2.76 -8.51
CA THR A 85 6.59 1.75 -7.61
C THR A 85 5.74 0.48 -7.65
N PRO A 86 5.79 -0.32 -8.74
CA PRO A 86 5.00 -1.55 -8.85
C PRO A 86 5.34 -2.55 -7.73
N GLY A 87 4.37 -3.39 -7.34
CA GLY A 87 4.54 -4.43 -6.32
C GLY A 87 4.23 -3.98 -4.87
N ILE A 88 3.93 -2.69 -4.66
CA ILE A 88 3.52 -2.16 -3.35
C ILE A 88 2.05 -1.68 -3.36
N PRO A 89 1.61 -0.83 -4.32
CA PRO A 89 0.28 -0.23 -4.31
C PRO A 89 -0.88 -1.22 -4.32
N GLU A 90 -0.71 -2.41 -4.91
CA GLU A 90 -1.76 -3.43 -4.98
C GLU A 90 -2.23 -3.97 -3.61
N PHE A 91 -1.43 -3.76 -2.55
CA PHE A 91 -1.76 -4.16 -1.18
C PHE A 91 -2.28 -2.99 -0.32
N MET A 92 -2.52 -1.82 -0.92
CA MET A 92 -2.94 -0.59 -0.24
C MET A 92 -4.40 -0.25 -0.54
N GLU A 93 -4.83 0.95 -0.16
CA GLU A 93 -6.20 1.43 -0.43
C GLU A 93 -6.52 1.42 -1.94
N PRO A 94 -7.80 1.20 -2.32
CA PRO A 94 -8.20 1.07 -3.72
C PRO A 94 -7.74 2.20 -4.63
N GLU A 95 -7.80 3.47 -4.21
CA GLU A 95 -7.33 4.59 -5.03
C GLU A 95 -5.80 4.51 -5.30
N VAL A 96 -5.03 4.03 -4.33
CA VAL A 96 -3.58 3.84 -4.44
C VAL A 96 -3.27 2.72 -5.43
N ALA A 97 -3.96 1.58 -5.29
CA ALA A 97 -3.80 0.45 -6.20
C ALA A 97 -4.20 0.80 -7.64
N LEU A 98 -5.30 1.54 -7.82
CA LEU A 98 -5.90 1.75 -9.14
C LEU A 98 -5.23 2.85 -9.98
N VAL A 99 -4.58 3.84 -9.35
CA VAL A 99 -3.71 4.76 -10.10
C VAL A 99 -2.54 3.99 -10.72
N THR A 100 -1.86 3.15 -9.92
CA THR A 100 -0.76 2.32 -10.41
C THR A 100 -1.24 1.35 -11.49
N ALA A 101 -2.35 0.64 -11.28
CA ALA A 101 -2.91 -0.26 -12.28
C ALA A 101 -3.26 0.47 -13.60
N GLY A 102 -3.77 1.71 -13.52
CA GLY A 102 -4.04 2.52 -14.71
C GLY A 102 -2.77 2.94 -15.46
N VAL A 103 -1.69 3.28 -14.74
CA VAL A 103 -0.37 3.61 -15.30
C VAL A 103 0.27 2.38 -15.94
N GLU A 104 0.28 1.25 -15.23
CA GLU A 104 0.77 -0.03 -15.72
C GLU A 104 0.04 -0.48 -16.98
N TYR A 105 -1.28 -0.31 -17.02
CA TYR A 105 -2.07 -0.59 -18.20
C TYR A 105 -1.68 0.33 -19.38
N ASP A 106 -1.70 1.65 -19.19
CA ASP A 106 -1.51 2.58 -20.30
C ASP A 106 -0.07 2.57 -20.84
N VAL A 107 0.93 2.37 -19.97
CA VAL A 107 2.35 2.41 -20.32
C VAL A 107 2.90 1.03 -20.67
N LEU A 108 2.62 0.02 -19.85
CA LEU A 108 3.24 -1.30 -19.93
C LEU A 108 2.33 -2.36 -20.58
N GLY A 109 1.02 -2.11 -20.64
CA GLY A 109 0.04 -3.08 -21.15
C GLY A 109 -0.25 -4.22 -20.17
N ILE A 110 0.03 -4.05 -18.88
CA ILE A 110 -0.30 -5.03 -17.85
C ILE A 110 -1.83 -5.04 -17.67
N GLY A 111 -2.42 -6.25 -17.64
CA GLY A 111 -3.88 -6.42 -17.59
C GLY A 111 -4.60 -6.09 -18.89
N TYR A 112 -3.89 -6.03 -20.04
CA TYR A 112 -4.45 -5.64 -21.33
C TYR A 112 -5.75 -6.39 -21.69
N ASP A 113 -5.73 -7.71 -21.51
CA ASP A 113 -6.83 -8.62 -21.85
C ASP A 113 -7.98 -8.60 -20.84
N ASP A 114 -7.78 -8.00 -19.66
CA ASP A 114 -8.83 -7.87 -18.65
C ASP A 114 -9.89 -6.84 -19.08
N ILE A 115 -9.54 -5.90 -19.96
CA ILE A 115 -10.45 -4.83 -20.43
C ILE A 115 -10.95 -5.17 -21.83
N PRO A 116 -12.27 -5.24 -22.08
CA PRO A 116 -12.82 -5.54 -23.40
C PRO A 116 -12.28 -4.63 -24.51
N ALA A 117 -12.03 -5.19 -25.70
CA ALA A 117 -11.45 -4.44 -26.83
C ALA A 117 -12.28 -3.21 -27.23
N ALA A 118 -13.61 -3.28 -27.11
CA ALA A 118 -14.51 -2.16 -27.38
C ALA A 118 -14.26 -0.98 -26.41
N ASP A 119 -14.10 -1.25 -25.12
CA ASP A 119 -13.82 -0.22 -24.11
C ASP A 119 -12.44 0.41 -24.33
N ARG A 120 -11.43 -0.41 -24.66
CA ARG A 120 -10.09 0.08 -25.03
C ARG A 120 -10.15 1.03 -26.22
N ALA A 121 -10.89 0.64 -27.27
CA ALA A 121 -11.05 1.45 -28.47
C ALA A 121 -11.77 2.77 -28.18
N ALA A 122 -12.85 2.74 -27.39
CA ALA A 122 -13.59 3.94 -26.99
C ALA A 122 -12.71 4.92 -26.19
N ILE A 123 -11.95 4.43 -25.22
CA ILE A 123 -11.05 5.25 -24.40
C ILE A 123 -9.95 5.89 -25.27
N VAL A 124 -9.32 5.13 -26.17
CA VAL A 124 -8.26 5.65 -27.06
C VAL A 124 -8.81 6.63 -28.09
N ALA A 125 -10.05 6.44 -28.56
CA ALA A 125 -10.72 7.40 -29.45
C ALA A 125 -10.95 8.75 -28.75
N LEU A 126 -11.40 8.75 -27.49
CA LEU A 126 -11.60 9.96 -26.69
C LEU A 126 -10.28 10.60 -26.21
N HIS A 127 -9.27 9.78 -25.96
CA HIS A 127 -7.97 10.22 -25.46
C HIS A 127 -6.82 9.67 -26.31
N PRO A 128 -6.58 10.29 -27.49
CA PRO A 128 -5.60 9.81 -28.46
C PRO A 128 -4.19 9.68 -27.89
N ARG A 129 -3.44 8.70 -28.42
CA ARG A 129 -2.08 8.35 -27.98
C ARG A 129 -1.01 8.31 -29.08
N PRO A 130 -0.97 9.27 -30.03
CA PRO A 130 0.04 9.28 -31.10
C PRO A 130 1.45 9.43 -30.52
N ASP A 131 2.37 8.57 -30.98
CA ASP A 131 3.76 8.46 -30.51
C ASP A 131 3.93 8.35 -28.99
N PHE A 132 2.89 7.89 -28.28
CA PHE A 132 2.85 7.97 -26.82
C PHE A 132 4.02 7.26 -26.14
N LYS A 133 4.37 6.05 -26.57
CA LYS A 133 5.49 5.28 -25.98
C LYS A 133 6.81 6.05 -26.03
N ARG A 134 7.11 6.70 -27.16
CA ARG A 134 8.33 7.52 -27.30
C ARG A 134 8.27 8.74 -26.38
N ARG A 135 7.18 9.48 -26.45
CA ARG A 135 7.05 10.75 -25.75
C ARG A 135 6.98 10.60 -24.22
N ILE A 136 6.42 9.51 -23.70
CA ILE A 136 6.40 9.23 -22.25
C ILE A 136 7.79 8.78 -21.77
N LEU A 137 8.49 7.96 -22.56
CA LEU A 137 9.87 7.57 -22.28
C LEU A 137 10.86 8.74 -22.38
N ASP A 138 10.56 9.80 -23.14
CA ASP A 138 11.40 11.03 -23.15
C ASP A 138 11.15 11.92 -21.93
N ALA A 139 10.00 11.76 -21.27
CA ALA A 139 9.60 12.58 -20.12
C ALA A 139 10.25 12.10 -18.81
N PHE A 140 10.34 10.77 -18.59
CA PHE A 140 10.88 10.17 -17.36
C PHE A 140 12.41 10.28 -17.13
N PRO A 141 13.31 10.16 -18.12
CA PRO A 141 14.77 10.20 -17.93
C PRO A 141 15.28 11.53 -17.39
N LYS A 142 14.52 12.60 -17.58
CA LYS A 142 14.83 13.93 -17.04
C LYS A 142 14.38 14.10 -15.58
N ALA A 143 13.50 13.23 -15.10
CA ALA A 143 12.86 13.32 -13.78
C ALA A 143 13.42 12.32 -12.76
N SER A 144 14.12 11.27 -13.22
CA SER A 144 14.74 10.23 -12.38
C SER A 144 16.21 10.49 -12.03
N ALA A 145 16.85 11.51 -12.63
CA ALA A 145 18.20 11.91 -12.24
C ALA A 145 18.18 12.40 -10.77
N PRO A 146 19.05 11.87 -9.89
CA PRO A 146 19.09 12.31 -8.51
C PRO A 146 19.34 13.81 -8.49
N SER A 147 18.44 14.55 -7.86
CA SER A 147 18.70 15.95 -7.57
C SER A 147 20.00 16.01 -6.79
N ARG A 148 20.99 16.74 -7.31
CA ARG A 148 22.13 17.13 -6.50
C ARG A 148 21.57 18.07 -5.45
N ARG A 149 21.19 17.53 -4.29
CA ARG A 149 20.86 18.30 -3.10
C ARG A 149 22.01 19.29 -2.91
N ARG A 150 21.74 20.59 -3.11
CA ARG A 150 22.72 21.64 -2.83
C ARG A 150 23.01 21.51 -1.33
N ARG A 151 24.19 20.96 -0.98
CA ARG A 151 24.60 20.88 0.42
C ARG A 151 24.71 22.32 0.90
N SER A 152 23.77 22.76 1.74
CA SER A 152 24.00 23.91 2.59
C SER A 152 25.22 23.58 3.44
N ALA A 153 26.29 24.35 3.26
CA ALA A 153 27.56 24.18 3.95
C ALA A 153 27.40 24.64 5.42
N THR A 154 26.67 23.86 6.21
CA THR A 154 26.66 24.01 7.68
C THR A 154 26.33 22.66 8.30
N SER A 155 27.23 21.70 8.13
CA SER A 155 27.24 20.47 8.93
C SER A 155 28.46 20.56 9.84
N ARG A 156 28.27 21.09 11.06
CA ARG A 156 29.19 20.77 12.16
C ARG A 156 29.17 19.26 12.31
N ARG A 157 30.31 18.65 12.05
CA ARG A 157 30.54 17.21 12.12
C ARG A 157 30.53 16.81 13.59
N THR A 158 29.38 16.44 14.14
CA THR A 158 29.36 15.65 15.38
C THR A 158 29.87 14.27 15.04
N SER A 159 31.16 14.04 15.29
CA SER A 159 31.78 12.73 15.12
C SER A 159 31.18 11.79 16.15
N TRP A 160 30.33 10.87 15.71
CA TRP A 160 29.99 9.69 16.49
C TRP A 160 31.24 8.81 16.52
N ARG A 161 31.91 8.72 17.67
CA ARG A 161 33.00 7.78 17.91
C ARG A 161 32.42 6.57 18.64
N PRO A 162 32.47 5.35 18.08
CA PRO A 162 32.19 4.17 18.87
C PRO A 162 33.35 3.96 19.85
N THR A 163 33.06 3.91 21.14
CA THR A 163 34.00 3.39 22.12
C THR A 163 34.03 1.88 22.01
N SER A 164 35.16 1.31 21.62
CA SER A 164 35.39 -0.14 21.70
C SER A 164 35.31 -0.57 23.17
N PRO A 165 34.58 -1.64 23.52
CA PRO A 165 34.72 -2.25 24.83
C PRO A 165 36.09 -2.92 24.91
N GLY A 166 36.85 -2.58 25.96
CA GLY A 166 38.06 -3.29 26.31
C GLY A 166 37.76 -4.77 26.56
N SER A 167 38.67 -5.62 26.10
CA SER A 167 38.68 -7.06 26.37
C SER A 167 38.82 -7.32 27.86
N SER A 168 37.72 -7.65 28.51
CA SER A 168 37.69 -8.30 29.83
C SER A 168 36.72 -9.48 29.71
N GLY A 169 37.21 -10.67 30.06
CA GLY A 169 36.55 -11.95 29.81
C GLY A 169 35.10 -12.00 30.30
N VAL A 170 34.22 -12.49 29.42
CA VAL A 170 32.85 -12.88 29.79
C VAL A 170 32.84 -14.40 29.96
N THR A 171 32.71 -14.83 31.20
CA THR A 171 32.18 -16.16 31.54
C THR A 171 30.74 -16.21 31.04
N SER A 172 30.41 -17.19 30.20
CA SER A 172 29.05 -17.39 29.69
C SER A 172 28.12 -17.83 30.82
N CYS A 173 27.18 -16.97 31.22
CA CYS A 173 25.97 -17.38 31.92
C CYS A 173 24.82 -17.35 30.92
N GLY A 174 24.47 -18.51 30.35
CA GLY A 174 23.21 -18.69 29.64
C GLY A 174 22.06 -18.84 30.64
N PRO A 175 20.83 -18.42 30.32
CA PRO A 175 19.68 -18.68 31.19
C PRO A 175 19.37 -20.18 31.23
N SER A 176 19.50 -20.77 32.42
CA SER A 176 18.98 -22.11 32.71
C SER A 176 17.48 -22.01 33.00
N TRP A 177 16.68 -22.73 32.21
CA TRP A 177 15.27 -22.92 32.50
C TRP A 177 15.12 -24.16 33.38
N THR A 178 14.91 -23.96 34.68
CA THR A 178 14.51 -25.03 35.59
C THR A 178 12.99 -25.23 35.53
N ARG A 179 12.58 -26.45 35.18
CA ARG A 179 11.21 -26.94 35.24
C ARG A 179 10.89 -27.31 36.68
N HIS A 180 9.89 -26.66 37.30
CA HIS A 180 9.26 -27.14 38.54
C HIS A 180 7.81 -27.54 38.26
N GLY A 181 7.44 -28.75 38.69
CA GLY A 181 6.07 -29.26 38.69
C GLY A 181 5.56 -29.58 40.09
N GLY A 182 4.23 -29.48 40.25
CA GLY A 182 3.37 -30.05 41.32
C GLY A 182 3.52 -29.43 42.74
N VAL A 183 2.51 -29.33 43.62
CA VAL A 183 1.28 -30.11 43.87
C VAL A 183 0.22 -29.27 44.64
N ALA A 184 -1.02 -29.78 44.62
CA ALA A 184 -2.37 -29.33 44.99
C ALA A 184 -2.75 -28.95 46.44
N ALA A 185 -3.95 -28.31 46.58
CA ALA A 185 -5.01 -28.60 47.57
C ALA A 185 -6.33 -27.84 47.20
N ARG A 186 -7.44 -28.52 46.85
CA ARG A 186 -8.65 -28.92 47.64
C ARG A 186 -9.69 -27.82 47.97
N GLY A 187 -10.96 -28.06 47.58
CA GLY A 187 -12.17 -27.66 48.33
C GLY A 187 -13.32 -26.98 47.55
N GLY A 188 -14.42 -27.71 47.25
CA GLY A 188 -15.77 -27.15 46.94
C GLY A 188 -16.57 -26.79 48.22
N PRO A 189 -17.91 -26.51 48.21
CA PRO A 189 -18.94 -27.12 47.33
C PRO A 189 -20.15 -26.24 46.86
N THR A 190 -20.83 -26.76 45.81
CA THR A 190 -22.26 -26.84 45.40
C THR A 190 -23.36 -25.83 45.82
N ALA A 191 -24.28 -25.48 44.88
CA ALA A 191 -25.73 -25.85 44.92
C ALA A 191 -26.56 -25.34 43.70
N SER A 192 -27.37 -26.27 43.13
CA SER A 192 -28.78 -26.20 42.57
C SER A 192 -29.29 -24.99 41.75
N GLY A 193 -30.13 -25.07 40.71
CA GLY A 193 -30.94 -26.14 40.10
C GLY A 193 -31.84 -25.55 38.96
N GLY A 194 -32.27 -26.37 37.98
CA GLY A 194 -33.24 -26.03 36.90
C GLY A 194 -34.71 -26.01 37.37
N PRO A 195 -35.76 -25.88 36.50
CA PRO A 195 -36.03 -26.73 35.31
C PRO A 195 -36.62 -26.00 34.04
N VAL A 196 -36.36 -26.44 32.79
CA VAL A 196 -37.08 -27.36 31.83
C VAL A 196 -38.07 -26.71 30.81
N ALA A 197 -37.65 -26.72 29.52
CA ALA A 197 -38.22 -27.12 28.19
C ALA A 197 -39.76 -27.22 27.93
N PRO A 198 -40.30 -27.46 26.69
CA PRO A 198 -39.70 -27.93 25.39
C PRO A 198 -40.20 -27.16 24.13
N GLY A 199 -39.90 -27.44 22.85
CA GLY A 199 -39.21 -28.47 22.05
C GLY A 199 -39.03 -27.90 20.61
N GLY A 200 -38.41 -28.54 19.60
CA GLY A 200 -38.04 -29.92 19.39
C GLY A 200 -36.98 -30.06 18.29
N ALA A 201 -36.69 -31.32 17.98
CA ALA A 201 -35.42 -31.86 17.48
C ALA A 201 -35.17 -31.78 15.97
N ALA A 202 -33.88 -31.80 15.60
CA ALA A 202 -33.34 -32.75 14.62
C ALA A 202 -31.85 -32.99 14.88
N THR A 203 -31.48 -34.26 14.99
CA THR A 203 -30.18 -34.83 15.35
C THR A 203 -29.37 -35.26 14.12
N SER A 204 -28.04 -35.12 14.15
CA SER A 204 -27.11 -36.22 13.81
C SER A 204 -25.64 -35.87 14.12
N SER A 205 -25.07 -36.61 15.08
CA SER A 205 -23.67 -37.06 15.33
C SER A 205 -22.51 -36.48 14.49
N SER A 206 -21.43 -35.87 15.01
CA SER A 206 -20.40 -36.24 16.01
C SER A 206 -19.38 -37.32 15.58
N SER A 207 -18.10 -36.93 15.43
CA SER A 207 -16.97 -37.38 16.26
C SER A 207 -15.62 -36.90 15.71
N SER A 208 -14.81 -36.26 16.56
CA SER A 208 -13.38 -35.96 16.34
C SER A 208 -12.55 -36.77 17.33
N PRO A 209 -11.41 -37.38 16.93
CA PRO A 209 -10.57 -38.09 17.88
C PRO A 209 -9.66 -37.12 18.65
N SER A 210 -9.71 -37.23 19.97
CA SER A 210 -8.74 -36.69 20.92
C SER A 210 -7.66 -37.75 21.19
N THR A 211 -6.39 -37.37 21.21
CA THR A 211 -5.30 -38.25 21.65
C THR A 211 -4.59 -37.65 22.86
N ALA A 212 -4.62 -38.39 23.95
CA ALA A 212 -4.07 -38.07 25.25
C ALA A 212 -2.56 -38.32 25.33
N CYS A 213 -1.86 -37.47 26.09
CA CYS A 213 -0.49 -37.70 26.55
C CYS A 213 -0.46 -38.84 27.58
N SER A 214 0.49 -39.76 27.42
CA SER A 214 0.93 -40.70 28.45
C SER A 214 2.43 -40.55 28.63
N SER A 215 2.90 -40.38 29.86
CA SER A 215 4.31 -40.41 30.24
C SER A 215 4.52 -41.54 31.25
N SER A 216 5.61 -42.29 31.08
CA SER A 216 6.05 -43.33 32.01
C SER A 216 7.57 -43.31 32.09
N THR A 217 8.04 -43.13 33.33
CA THR A 217 9.38 -43.37 33.93
C THR A 217 10.62 -42.79 33.27
#